data_AF-A0A258K967-F1
#
_entry.id   AF-A0A258K967-F1
#
_cell.length_a   1.000
_cell.length_b   1.000
_cell.length_c   1.000
_cell.angle_alpha   90.00
_cell.angle_beta   90.00
_cell.angle_gamma   90.00
#
_symmetry.space_group_name_H-M   'P 1'
#
loop_
_entity.id
_entity.type
_entity.pdbx_description
1 polymer ?
#
loop_
_entity_poly.entity_id
_entity_poly.type
_entity_poly.pdbx_seq_one_letter_code
_entity_poly.pdbx_strand_id
1 'polypeptide(L)'
;MTTANAPLPLQAGTGLDLRPIAGPLGLILVFLGASMLLPALADHSESAKGADAFLGTAAVTVFVGVLMWLAGRSAEPIQKLDLRQAFLFTSGMW
;
A
#
# COMPACT_ATOMS: atom_id res chain seq x y z
N MET A 1 27.70 48.93 5.38
CA MET A 1 27.73 47.54 4.87
C MET A 1 27.30 46.60 5.99
N THR A 2 26.00 46.43 6.22
CA THR A 2 25.45 45.44 7.16
C THR A 2 23.98 45.23 6.86
N THR A 3 23.63 44.16 6.16
CA THR A 3 22.25 43.64 6.13
C THR A 3 22.28 42.15 5.77
N ALA A 4 21.70 41.36 6.67
CA ALA A 4 21.06 40.07 6.41
C ALA A 4 21.95 38.84 6.19
N ASN A 5 22.58 38.37 7.27
CA ASN A 5 22.64 36.93 7.54
C ASN A 5 21.24 36.46 7.98
N ALA A 6 20.28 36.42 7.07
CA ALA A 6 19.05 35.68 7.32
C ALA A 6 19.40 34.19 7.23
N PRO A 7 19.20 33.38 8.27
CA PRO A 7 19.34 31.94 8.13
C PRO A 7 18.39 31.49 7.03
N LEU A 8 18.93 30.82 6.01
CA LEU A 8 18.14 30.20 4.96
C LEU A 8 17.02 29.40 5.64
N PRO A 9 15.76 29.47 5.18
CA PRO A 9 14.75 28.54 5.64
C PRO A 9 15.29 27.16 5.32
N LEU A 10 15.80 26.47 6.34
CA LEU A 10 16.15 25.08 6.25
C LEU A 10 14.82 24.41 5.99
N GLN A 11 14.52 24.18 4.72
CA GLN A 11 13.50 23.23 4.29
C GLN A 11 14.01 21.89 4.81
N ALA A 12 13.82 21.64 6.11
CA ALA A 12 14.00 20.36 6.72
C ALA A 12 13.05 19.48 5.91
N GLY A 13 13.62 18.68 5.02
CA GLY A 13 12.87 17.70 4.25
C GLY A 13 12.23 16.80 5.28
N THR A 14 11.01 17.13 5.69
CA THR A 14 10.18 16.29 6.51
C THR A 14 10.06 15.00 5.73
N GLY A 15 10.53 13.91 6.33
CA GLY A 15 10.77 12.63 5.65
C GLY A 15 9.58 12.17 4.82
N LEU A 16 9.87 11.31 3.84
CA LEU A 16 8.89 10.78 2.89
C LEU A 16 7.68 10.19 3.64
N ASP A 17 6.54 10.86 3.54
CA ASP A 17 5.30 10.34 4.13
C ASP A 17 4.73 9.22 3.27
N LEU A 18 4.66 8.01 3.83
CA LEU A 18 4.18 6.81 3.15
C LEU A 18 2.67 6.60 3.32
N ARG A 19 2.01 7.34 4.22
CA ARG A 19 0.57 7.21 4.48
C ARG A 19 -0.28 7.32 3.21
N PRO A 20 -0.03 8.27 2.28
CA PRO A 20 -0.83 8.43 1.07
C PRO A 20 -0.74 7.24 0.10
N ILE A 21 0.34 6.45 0.22
CA ILE A 21 0.65 5.32 -0.66
C ILE A 21 0.15 4.01 -0.06
N ALA A 22 0.32 3.84 1.26
CA ALA A 22 -0.03 2.62 1.99
C ALA A 22 -1.53 2.30 1.90
N GLY A 23 -2.39 3.32 1.97
CA GLY A 23 -3.83 3.17 1.89
C GLY A 23 -4.29 2.50 0.57
N PRO A 24 -4.01 3.13 -0.59
CA PRO A 24 -4.34 2.58 -1.89
C PRO A 24 -3.69 1.22 -2.17
N LEU A 25 -2.40 1.03 -1.83
CA LEU A 25 -1.74 -0.28 -1.99
C LEU A 25 -2.43 -1.36 -1.15
N GLY A 26 -2.77 -1.06 0.11
CA GLY A 26 -3.48 -2.00 0.97
C GLY A 26 -4.81 -2.46 0.37
N LEU A 27 -5.56 -1.52 -0.25
CA LEU A 27 -6.81 -1.85 -0.93
C LEU A 27 -6.59 -2.77 -2.14
N ILE A 28 -5.54 -2.54 -2.93
CA ILE A 28 -5.16 -3.41 -4.05
C ILE A 28 -4.79 -4.81 -3.55
N LEU A 29 -4.04 -4.92 -2.44
CA LEU A 29 -3.73 -6.22 -1.83
C LEU A 29 -5.00 -6.97 -1.39
N VAL A 30 -6.00 -6.26 -0.84
CA VAL A 30 -7.28 -6.89 -0.47
C VAL A 30 -7.98 -7.45 -1.71
N PHE A 31 -8.03 -6.70 -2.81
CA PHE A 31 -8.61 -7.20 -4.07
C PHE A 31 -7.83 -8.37 -4.64
N LEU A 32 -6.49 -8.33 -4.57
CA LEU A 32 -5.64 -9.43 -5.00
C LEU A 32 -5.88 -10.70 -4.18
N GLY A 33 -5.92 -10.59 -2.85
CA GLY A 33 -6.25 -11.72 -1.97
C GLY A 33 -7.67 -12.25 -2.20
N ALA A 34 -8.65 -11.37 -2.44
CA ALA A 34 -10.01 -11.79 -2.81
C ALA A 34 -10.04 -12.52 -4.18
N SER A 35 -9.22 -12.09 -5.14
CA SER A 35 -9.11 -12.76 -6.44
C SER A 35 -8.56 -14.18 -6.32
N MET A 36 -7.74 -14.47 -5.29
CA MET A 36 -7.24 -15.82 -4.99
C MET A 36 -8.33 -16.79 -4.47
N LEU A 37 -9.50 -16.29 -4.08
CA LEU A 37 -10.63 -17.17 -3.74
C LEU A 37 -11.21 -17.88 -4.97
N LEU A 38 -11.12 -17.26 -6.16
CA LEU A 38 -11.57 -17.88 -7.41
C LEU A 38 -10.78 -19.16 -7.75
N PRO A 39 -9.43 -19.16 -7.80
CA PRO A 39 -8.67 -20.37 -8.00
C PRO A 39 -8.80 -21.36 -6.83
N ALA A 40 -8.97 -20.90 -5.58
CA ALA A 40 -9.22 -21.82 -4.45
C ALA A 40 -10.52 -22.62 -4.65
N LEU A 41 -11.59 -21.97 -5.12
CA LEU A 41 -12.85 -22.64 -5.45
C LEU A 41 -12.72 -23.59 -6.64
N ALA A 42 -11.94 -23.20 -7.66
CA ALA A 42 -11.65 -24.06 -8.80
C ALA A 42 -10.85 -25.32 -8.38
N ASP A 43 -9.81 -25.16 -7.55
CA ASP A 43 -8.95 -26.27 -7.11
C ASP A 43 -9.70 -27.27 -6.20
N HIS A 44 -10.65 -26.78 -5.40
CA HIS A 44 -11.57 -27.63 -4.62
C HIS A 44 -12.41 -28.56 -5.49
N SER A 45 -12.74 -28.15 -6.72
CA SER A 45 -13.55 -28.97 -7.63
C SER A 45 -12.75 -30.12 -8.27
N GLU A 46 -11.42 -29.99 -8.36
CA GLU A 46 -10.53 -30.98 -8.99
C GLU A 46 -9.91 -31.98 -7.98
N SER A 47 -10.23 -31.90 -6.69
CA SER A 47 -9.60 -32.71 -5.61
C SER A 47 -8.07 -32.58 -5.55
N ALA A 48 -7.55 -31.44 -5.97
CA ALA A 48 -6.12 -31.14 -5.91
C ALA A 48 -5.73 -30.66 -4.50
N LYS A 49 -4.52 -31.04 -4.06
CA LYS A 49 -3.98 -30.74 -2.71
C LYS A 49 -3.61 -29.26 -2.50
N GLY A 50 -3.90 -28.37 -3.45
CA GLY A 50 -3.45 -26.98 -3.45
C GLY A 50 -4.44 -25.99 -2.85
N ALA A 51 -5.71 -26.36 -2.69
CA ALA A 51 -6.78 -25.45 -2.32
C ALA A 51 -6.53 -24.74 -0.97
N ASP A 52 -5.98 -25.48 -0.01
CA ASP A 52 -5.60 -24.95 1.31
C ASP A 52 -4.48 -23.90 1.21
N ALA A 53 -3.55 -24.05 0.26
CA ALA A 53 -2.47 -23.09 0.04
C ALA A 53 -3.01 -21.77 -0.54
N PHE A 54 -3.97 -21.83 -1.47
CA PHE A 54 -4.64 -20.64 -1.98
C PHE A 54 -5.45 -19.93 -0.90
N LEU A 55 -6.19 -20.68 -0.08
CA LEU A 55 -6.97 -20.07 1.00
C LEU A 55 -6.08 -19.44 2.07
N GLY A 56 -4.99 -20.11 2.47
CA GLY A 56 -4.03 -19.58 3.43
C GLY A 56 -3.32 -18.33 2.93
N THR A 57 -2.85 -18.34 1.68
CA THR A 57 -2.19 -17.16 1.07
C THR A 57 -3.16 -16.02 0.82
N ALA A 58 -4.41 -16.29 0.41
CA ALA A 58 -5.47 -15.30 0.29
C ALA A 58 -5.74 -14.61 1.63
N ALA A 59 -5.90 -15.39 2.72
CA ALA A 59 -6.16 -14.84 4.05
C ALA A 59 -5.03 -13.93 4.54
N VAL A 60 -3.77 -14.35 4.38
CA VAL A 60 -2.61 -13.54 4.76
C VAL A 60 -2.52 -12.27 3.91
N THR A 61 -2.75 -12.37 2.61
CA THR A 61 -2.69 -11.22 1.68
C THR A 61 -3.77 -10.18 2.02
N VAL A 62 -5.01 -10.63 2.25
CA VAL A 62 -6.10 -9.75 2.70
C VAL A 62 -5.77 -9.12 4.05
N PHE A 63 -5.27 -9.91 5.01
CA PHE A 63 -4.92 -9.40 6.32
C PHE A 63 -3.87 -8.29 6.26
N VAL A 64 -2.77 -8.51 5.53
CA VAL A 64 -1.73 -7.50 5.31
C VAL A 64 -2.30 -6.28 4.59
N GLY A 65 -3.12 -6.49 3.56
CA GLY A 65 -3.79 -5.41 2.83
C GLY A 65 -4.66 -4.53 3.72
N VAL A 66 -5.47 -5.13 4.60
CA VAL A 66 -6.31 -4.41 5.57
C VAL A 66 -5.47 -3.63 6.59
N LEU A 67 -4.41 -4.24 7.14
CA LEU A 67 -3.51 -3.55 8.06
C LEU A 67 -2.85 -2.34 7.40
N MET A 68 -2.41 -2.49 6.15
CA MET A 68 -1.77 -1.42 5.40
C MET A 68 -2.75 -0.31 5.01
N TRP A 69 -3.99 -0.69 4.66
CA TRP A 69 -5.08 0.26 4.46
C TRP A 69 -5.37 1.07 5.73
N LEU A 70 -5.42 0.41 6.89
CA LEU A 70 -5.65 1.06 8.18
C LEU A 70 -4.47 1.98 8.56
N ALA A 71 -3.23 1.57 8.28
CA ALA A 71 -2.03 2.37 8.53
C ALA A 71 -1.94 3.61 7.62
N GLY A 72 -2.40 3.50 6.37
CA GLY A 72 -2.46 4.61 5.42
C GLY A 72 -3.69 5.50 5.56
N ARG A 73 -4.66 5.11 6.38
CA ARG A 73 -5.90 5.86 6.60
C ARG A 73 -5.57 7.22 7.24
N SER A 74 -5.72 8.26 6.44
CA SER A 74 -5.53 9.65 6.87
C SER A 74 -6.90 10.34 6.90
N ALA A 75 -7.16 11.14 7.93
CA ALA A 75 -8.39 11.94 8.05
C ALA A 75 -8.38 13.17 7.12
N GLU A 76 -7.21 13.49 6.56
CA GLU A 76 -6.99 14.62 5.66
C GLU A 76 -7.55 14.33 4.25
N PRO A 77 -7.99 15.37 3.51
CA PRO A 77 -8.42 15.24 2.11
C PRO A 77 -7.35 14.56 1.25
N ILE A 78 -7.76 13.85 0.20
CA ILE A 78 -6.85 13.22 -0.76
C ILE A 78 -5.92 14.30 -1.33
N GLN A 79 -4.68 14.33 -0.83
CA GLN A 79 -3.64 15.19 -1.37
C GLN A 79 -3.09 14.60 -2.66
N LYS A 80 -2.65 15.48 -3.57
CA LYS A 80 -1.91 15.06 -4.76
C LYS A 80 -0.64 14.35 -4.31
N LEU A 81 -0.39 13.17 -4.86
CA LEU A 81 0.85 12.41 -4.63
C LEU A 81 2.04 13.23 -5.11
N ASP A 82 3.08 13.32 -4.28
CA ASP A 82 4.39 13.79 -4.70
C ASP A 82 5.02 12.80 -5.70
N LEU A 83 5.97 13.26 -6.51
CA LEU A 83 6.64 12.46 -7.52
C LEU A 83 7.32 11.22 -6.92
N ARG A 84 7.97 11.38 -5.76
CA ARG A 84 8.61 10.27 -5.04
C ARG A 84 7.58 9.23 -4.58
N GLN A 85 6.42 9.70 -4.12
CA GLN A 85 5.33 8.83 -3.67
C GLN A 85 4.68 8.10 -4.84
N ALA A 86 4.45 8.77 -5.97
CA ALA A 86 3.89 8.16 -7.17
C ALA A 86 4.81 7.08 -7.77
N PHE A 87 6.13 7.31 -7.75
CA PHE A 87 7.12 6.32 -8.18
C PHE A 87 7.12 5.09 -7.26
N LEU A 88 7.13 5.29 -5.94
CA LEU A 88 7.04 4.20 -4.96
C LEU A 88 5.72 3.45 -5.05
N PHE A 89 4.61 4.15 -5.28
CA PHE A 89 3.29 3.56 -5.45
C PHE A 89 3.28 2.57 -6.62
N THR A 90 3.73 3.03 -7.79
CA THR A 90 3.80 2.19 -8.99
C THR A 90 4.78 1.03 -8.78
N SER A 91 5.96 1.29 -8.21
CA SER A 91 6.97 0.26 -7.99
C SER A 91 6.53 -0.79 -6.97
N GLY A 92 5.73 -0.41 -5.96
CA GLY A 92 5.17 -1.35 -4.98
C GLY A 92 3.89 -2.04 -5.46
N MET A 93 3.30 -1.59 -6.57
CA MET A 93 2.15 -2.23 -7.19
C MET A 93 2.55 -3.43 -8.07
N TRP A 94 3.73 -3.35 -8.71
CA TRP A 94 4.34 -4.44 -9.48
C TRP A 94 5.12 -5.40 -8.58
#